data_AF-A0A8K0X935-F1
#
_entry.id   AF-A0A8K0X935-F1
#
_cell.length_a   1.000
_cell.length_b   1.000
_cell.length_c   1.000
_cell.angle_alpha   90.00
_cell.angle_beta   90.00
_cell.angle_gamma   90.00
#
_symmetry.space_group_name_H-M   'P 1'
#
loop_
_entity.id
_entity.type
_entity.pdbx_description
1 polymer ?
#
loop_
_entity_poly.entity_id
_entity_poly.type
_entity_poly.pdbx_seq_one_letter_code
_entity_poly.pdbx_strand_id
1 'polypeptide(L)'
;MICRACQRALRTLPRAALPLSTPSRTIASFSLASRPSAPRALPTTPLASLRLYSTPSAPQPLEKPDFLDDAEAWIWDTLAAEFSPSEMSVRDVSGGCGSMYAIDITSEAFRGAGMLKQQRMVNKVLGDKVKEWHGLQLRTKAP
;
A
#
# COMPACT_ATOMS: atom_id res chain seq x y z
N MET A 1 -31.40 25.44 -17.23
CA MET A 1 -32.20 26.53 -16.63
C MET A 1 -31.68 26.76 -15.22
N ILE A 2 -30.90 27.83 -15.03
CA ILE A 2 -30.17 28.14 -13.79
C ILE A 2 -30.80 29.42 -13.22
N CYS A 3 -31.18 29.38 -11.94
CA CYS A 3 -32.13 30.31 -11.31
C CYS A 3 -31.56 31.74 -11.18
N ARG A 4 -32.33 32.74 -11.63
CA ARG A 4 -31.95 34.16 -11.83
C ARG A 4 -31.84 35.03 -10.56
N ALA A 5 -31.80 34.43 -9.37
CA ALA A 5 -31.88 35.16 -8.09
C ALA A 5 -30.54 35.60 -7.47
N CYS A 6 -29.37 35.22 -8.03
CA CYS A 6 -28.07 35.46 -7.36
C CYS A 6 -27.09 36.37 -8.14
N GLN A 7 -27.51 37.00 -9.25
CA GLN A 7 -26.63 37.81 -10.13
C GLN A 7 -26.67 39.33 -9.89
N ARG A 8 -27.21 39.80 -8.75
CA ARG A 8 -27.30 41.25 -8.45
C ARG A 8 -26.73 41.58 -7.07
N ALA A 9 -25.41 41.49 -6.93
CA ALA A 9 -24.69 42.16 -5.85
C ALA A 9 -23.22 42.48 -6.17
N LEU A 10 -22.81 42.36 -7.44
CA LEU A 10 -21.52 42.87 -7.92
C LEU A 10 -21.75 44.26 -8.48
N ARG A 11 -21.66 45.30 -7.65
CA ARG A 11 -21.18 46.65 -8.02
C ARG A 11 -21.20 47.54 -6.79
N THR A 12 -20.12 48.32 -6.68
CA THR A 12 -19.90 49.48 -5.79
C THR A 12 -19.68 49.23 -4.30
N LEU A 13 -18.42 49.08 -3.89
CA LEU A 13 -17.87 49.76 -2.72
C LEU A 13 -16.36 50.07 -2.93
N PRO A 14 -15.84 51.22 -2.45
CA PRO A 14 -14.54 51.76 -2.83
C PRO A 14 -13.37 51.33 -1.92
N ARG A 15 -12.17 51.60 -2.47
CA ARG A 15 -10.81 51.45 -1.96
C ARG A 15 -10.57 52.09 -0.59
N ALA A 16 -10.08 51.30 0.37
CA ALA A 16 -9.38 51.78 1.56
C ALA A 16 -8.16 50.88 1.84
N ALA A 17 -6.99 51.50 1.89
CA ALA A 17 -5.71 50.89 2.24
C ALA A 17 -5.46 51.10 3.74
N LEU A 18 -4.98 50.09 4.46
CA LEU A 18 -4.20 50.26 5.70
C LEU A 18 -3.34 49.01 5.99
N PRO A 19 -2.25 49.15 6.79
CA PRO A 19 -1.02 48.39 6.61
C PRO A 19 -0.65 47.45 7.79
N LEU A 20 0.43 46.71 7.53
CA LEU A 20 1.49 46.28 8.45
C LEU A 20 1.25 45.12 9.45
N SER A 21 2.35 44.37 9.59
CA SER A 21 2.75 43.49 10.70
C SER A 21 2.10 42.11 10.81
N THR A 22 2.86 41.11 10.37
CA THR A 22 2.90 39.83 11.10
C THR A 22 4.35 39.53 11.51
N PRO A 23 4.59 39.16 12.79
CA PRO A 23 5.92 38.94 13.32
C PRO A 23 6.50 37.56 12.96
N SER A 24 7.83 37.55 12.92
CA SER A 24 8.75 36.42 12.87
C SER A 24 8.25 35.13 13.54
N ARG A 25 8.22 34.03 12.78
CA ARG A 25 8.28 32.69 13.35
C ARG A 25 9.74 32.29 13.50
N THR A 26 10.20 32.35 14.74
CA THR A 26 11.52 31.92 15.18
C THR A 26 11.76 30.45 14.87
N ILE A 27 12.93 30.20 14.30
CA ILE A 27 13.52 28.89 14.03
C ILE A 27 13.72 28.17 15.37
N ALA A 28 13.11 27.01 15.56
CA ALA A 28 13.41 26.15 16.69
C ALA A 28 14.78 25.49 16.47
N SER A 29 15.73 25.90 17.28
CA SER A 29 17.12 25.44 17.29
C SER A 29 17.24 23.97 17.70
N PHE A 30 18.12 23.27 17.00
CA PHE A 30 18.66 21.96 17.36
C PHE A 30 19.27 21.95 18.77
N SER A 31 19.08 20.86 19.50
CA SER A 31 19.97 20.47 20.59
C SER A 31 20.26 18.97 20.56
N LEU A 32 21.56 18.71 20.65
CA LEU A 32 22.28 17.47 20.43
C LEU A 32 22.15 16.50 21.62
N ALA A 33 22.35 15.22 21.33
CA ALA A 33 22.30 14.06 22.21
C ALA A 33 23.09 14.15 23.53
N SER A 34 22.66 13.36 24.53
CA SER A 34 23.53 12.77 25.58
C SER A 34 22.85 11.58 26.30
N ARG A 35 23.36 10.37 26.04
CA ARG A 35 23.36 9.18 26.95
C ARG A 35 24.74 9.19 27.67
N PRO A 36 25.05 8.49 28.78
CA PRO A 36 24.57 7.18 29.29
C PRO A 36 24.35 7.17 30.84
N SER A 37 23.97 6.11 31.55
CA SER A 37 24.76 4.91 31.93
C SER A 37 23.91 3.95 32.78
N ALA A 38 24.15 2.65 32.61
CA ALA A 38 23.63 1.57 33.42
C ALA A 38 24.77 0.85 34.17
N PRO A 39 24.48 0.18 35.30
CA PRO A 39 25.18 -1.07 35.62
C PRO A 39 24.22 -2.19 36.08
N ARG A 40 24.37 -3.40 35.49
CA ARG A 40 24.88 -4.67 36.09
C ARG A 40 23.82 -5.38 36.98
N ALA A 41 23.46 -6.66 36.80
CA ALA A 41 24.31 -7.85 36.75
C ALA A 41 23.59 -9.11 36.18
N LEU A 42 24.42 -10.09 35.83
CA LEU A 42 24.23 -11.48 35.31
C LEU A 42 23.55 -12.43 36.36
N PRO A 43 23.27 -13.76 36.15
CA PRO A 43 23.91 -14.66 35.18
C PRO A 43 23.11 -15.93 34.67
N THR A 44 23.79 -16.73 33.83
CA THR A 44 23.75 -18.21 33.65
C THR A 44 22.44 -18.95 33.35
N THR A 45 22.29 -19.51 32.15
CA THR A 45 22.60 -20.93 31.83
C THR A 45 22.29 -21.25 30.35
N PRO A 46 23.07 -22.15 29.72
CA PRO A 46 22.89 -22.54 28.32
C PRO A 46 21.98 -23.77 28.23
N LEU A 47 21.02 -23.76 27.31
CA LEU A 47 20.56 -25.00 26.71
C LEU A 47 20.44 -24.80 25.20
N ALA A 48 21.41 -25.37 24.49
CA ALA A 48 21.39 -25.50 23.06
C ALA A 48 20.22 -26.42 22.65
N SER A 49 19.12 -25.84 22.18
CA SER A 49 18.19 -26.59 21.34
C SER A 49 18.76 -26.63 19.93
N LEU A 50 19.45 -27.73 19.64
CA LEU A 50 19.85 -28.11 18.29
C LEU A 50 18.61 -28.11 17.41
N ARG A 51 18.54 -27.17 16.46
CA ARG A 51 17.58 -27.22 15.35
C ARG A 51 17.94 -28.39 14.45
N LEU A 52 17.31 -29.52 14.68
CA LEU A 52 17.19 -30.59 13.71
C LEU A 52 15.87 -30.42 12.97
N TYR A 53 15.89 -29.62 11.90
CA TYR A 53 14.90 -29.71 10.84
C TYR A 53 15.65 -29.76 9.52
N SER A 54 15.98 -30.99 9.11
CA SER A 54 16.41 -31.31 7.77
C SER A 54 15.17 -31.70 6.98
N THR A 55 14.62 -30.79 6.18
CA THR A 55 13.72 -31.15 5.09
C THR A 55 14.50 -31.03 3.79
N PRO A 56 14.67 -32.13 3.02
CA PRO A 56 15.23 -32.04 1.68
C PRO A 56 14.14 -31.46 0.77
N SER A 57 14.12 -30.14 0.59
CA SER A 57 13.22 -29.54 -0.39
C SER A 57 13.87 -29.62 -1.76
N ALA A 58 13.44 -30.60 -2.54
CA ALA A 58 13.68 -30.66 -3.98
C ALA A 58 13.16 -29.37 -4.67
N PRO A 59 13.68 -29.01 -5.86
CA PRO A 59 13.23 -27.84 -6.58
C PRO A 59 11.82 -28.11 -7.14
N GLN A 60 10.80 -27.51 -6.51
CA GLN A 60 9.42 -27.63 -6.95
C GLN A 60 9.03 -26.41 -7.82
N PRO A 61 8.49 -26.64 -9.03
CA PRO A 61 7.79 -25.63 -9.82
C PRO A 61 6.69 -24.95 -8.99
N LEU A 62 6.38 -23.68 -9.27
CA LEU A 62 5.43 -22.85 -8.53
C LEU A 62 4.05 -23.54 -8.39
N GLU A 63 3.86 -24.25 -7.27
CA GLU A 63 2.64 -24.98 -6.95
C GLU A 63 1.78 -24.12 -6.02
N LYS A 64 0.50 -23.93 -6.39
CA LYS A 64 -0.46 -23.09 -5.67
C LYS A 64 -0.61 -23.63 -4.25
N PRO A 65 -0.24 -22.88 -3.19
CA PRO A 65 -0.36 -23.39 -1.83
C PRO A 65 -1.81 -23.72 -1.48
N ASP A 66 -2.09 -24.93 -1.00
CA ASP A 66 -3.42 -25.44 -0.64
C ASP A 66 -4.09 -24.73 0.56
N PHE A 67 -3.46 -23.68 1.10
CA PHE A 67 -3.97 -22.87 2.22
C PHE A 67 -4.55 -21.52 1.77
N LEU A 68 -4.75 -21.32 0.48
CA LEU A 68 -5.30 -20.09 -0.08
C LEU A 68 -6.82 -20.07 0.09
N ASP A 69 -7.36 -18.95 0.55
CA ASP A 69 -8.80 -18.74 0.65
C ASP A 69 -9.43 -18.78 -0.76
N ASP A 70 -10.68 -19.25 -0.87
CA ASP A 70 -11.42 -19.31 -2.15
C ASP A 70 -11.39 -17.97 -2.92
N ALA A 71 -11.34 -16.87 -2.18
CA ALA A 71 -11.22 -15.52 -2.73
C ALA A 71 -9.86 -15.26 -3.39
N GLU A 72 -8.75 -15.69 -2.79
CA GLU A 72 -7.41 -15.51 -3.35
C GLU A 72 -7.23 -16.32 -4.64
N ALA A 73 -7.77 -17.55 -4.65
CA ALA A 73 -7.81 -18.39 -5.82
C ALA A 73 -8.54 -17.70 -6.99
N TRP A 74 -9.71 -17.11 -6.72
CA TRP A 74 -10.47 -16.39 -7.75
C TRP A 74 -9.72 -15.16 -8.29
N ILE A 75 -9.07 -14.40 -7.41
CA ILE A 75 -8.26 -13.22 -7.79
C ILE A 75 -7.12 -13.65 -8.71
N TRP A 76 -6.43 -14.72 -8.32
CA TRP A 76 -5.32 -15.28 -9.09
C TRP A 76 -5.75 -15.67 -10.50
N ASP A 77 -6.81 -16.47 -10.61
CA ASP A 77 -7.27 -17.00 -11.89
C ASP A 77 -7.73 -15.88 -12.84
N THR A 78 -8.44 -14.89 -12.30
CA THR A 78 -8.92 -13.73 -13.07
C THR A 78 -7.77 -12.89 -13.62
N LEU A 79 -6.78 -12.58 -12.78
CA LEU A 79 -5.65 -11.75 -13.19
C LEU A 79 -4.65 -12.50 -14.08
N ALA A 80 -4.50 -13.81 -13.87
CA ALA A 80 -3.69 -14.67 -14.73
C ALA A 80 -4.25 -14.73 -16.15
N ALA A 81 -5.57 -14.86 -16.30
CA ALA A 81 -6.24 -14.90 -17.59
C ALA A 81 -6.08 -13.60 -18.40
N GLU A 82 -6.20 -12.44 -17.74
CA GLU A 82 -6.18 -11.13 -18.42
C GLU A 82 -4.76 -10.63 -18.74
N PHE A 83 -3.81 -10.79 -17.81
CA PHE A 83 -2.51 -10.13 -17.90
C PHE A 83 -1.34 -11.06 -18.18
N SER A 84 -1.53 -12.40 -18.18
CA SER A 84 -0.46 -13.39 -18.39
C SER A 84 0.86 -13.01 -17.69
N PRO A 85 0.85 -12.82 -16.36
CA PRO A 85 2.00 -12.26 -15.64
C PRO A 85 3.19 -13.21 -15.62
N SER A 86 4.41 -12.64 -15.67
CA SER A 86 5.66 -13.39 -15.50
C SER A 86 5.91 -13.76 -14.04
N GLU A 87 5.46 -12.92 -13.10
CA GLU A 87 5.51 -13.16 -11.66
C GLU A 87 4.25 -12.58 -11.01
N MET A 88 3.61 -13.33 -10.12
CA MET A 88 2.42 -12.89 -9.39
C MET A 88 2.45 -13.44 -7.96
N SER A 89 1.99 -12.64 -7.01
CA SER A 89 1.72 -13.04 -5.62
C SER A 89 0.43 -12.39 -5.16
N VAL A 90 -0.52 -13.18 -4.66
CA VAL A 90 -1.74 -12.72 -3.99
C VAL A 90 -1.69 -13.22 -2.55
N ARG A 91 -1.91 -12.33 -1.58
CA ARG A 91 -1.93 -12.67 -0.15
C ARG A 91 -2.99 -11.88 0.61
N ASP A 92 -3.76 -12.54 1.46
CA ASP A 92 -4.59 -11.91 2.48
C ASP A 92 -3.71 -11.27 3.55
N VAL A 93 -3.97 -10.00 3.82
CA VAL A 93 -3.32 -9.19 4.85
C VAL A 93 -4.31 -8.74 5.92
N SER A 94 -5.54 -9.25 5.89
CA SER A 94 -6.56 -9.01 6.92
C SER A 94 -6.46 -9.94 8.13
N GLY A 95 -5.59 -10.96 8.08
CA GLY A 95 -5.42 -11.92 9.16
C GLY A 95 -6.48 -13.01 9.19
N GLY A 96 -6.99 -13.43 8.02
CA GLY A 96 -7.98 -14.52 7.89
C GLY A 96 -9.43 -14.05 7.87
N CYS A 97 -9.68 -12.75 7.69
CA CYS A 97 -11.03 -12.21 7.50
C CYS A 97 -11.42 -12.12 6.02
N GLY A 98 -10.46 -12.25 5.09
CA GLY A 98 -10.71 -12.17 3.64
C GLY A 98 -11.19 -10.79 3.17
N SER A 99 -10.86 -9.72 3.90
CA SER A 99 -11.34 -8.36 3.60
C SER A 99 -10.25 -7.41 3.10
N MET A 100 -8.97 -7.81 3.12
CA MET A 100 -7.87 -6.95 2.66
C MET A 100 -6.78 -7.76 1.98
N TYR A 101 -6.46 -7.42 0.73
CA TYR A 101 -5.52 -8.20 -0.08
C TYR A 101 -4.29 -7.38 -0.46
N ALA A 102 -3.15 -8.05 -0.56
CA ALA A 102 -1.92 -7.54 -1.15
C ALA A 102 -1.61 -8.33 -2.42
N ILE A 103 -1.54 -7.62 -3.54
CA ILE A 103 -1.33 -8.18 -4.87
C ILE A 103 -0.07 -7.54 -5.47
N ASP A 104 0.90 -8.38 -5.78
CA ASP A 104 2.11 -8.02 -6.52
C ASP A 104 2.06 -8.70 -7.89
N ILE A 105 2.15 -7.91 -8.97
CA ILE A 105 2.07 -8.41 -10.35
C ILE A 105 3.19 -7.82 -11.19
N THR A 106 3.91 -8.70 -11.87
CA THR A 106 4.88 -8.36 -12.91
C THR A 106 4.37 -8.89 -14.25
N SER A 107 4.08 -8.02 -15.22
CA SER A 107 3.57 -8.40 -16.54
C SER A 107 4.06 -7.45 -17.64
N GLU A 108 4.28 -7.98 -18.84
CA GLU A 108 4.59 -7.19 -20.04
C GLU A 108 3.45 -6.24 -20.44
N ALA A 109 2.20 -6.55 -20.06
CA ALA A 109 1.04 -5.70 -20.33
C ALA A 109 1.14 -4.29 -19.70
N PHE A 110 1.99 -4.14 -18.70
CA PHE A 110 2.24 -2.88 -18.00
C PHE A 110 3.32 -2.03 -18.66
N ARG A 111 4.01 -2.54 -19.69
CA ARG A 111 5.07 -1.83 -20.39
C ARG A 111 4.53 -0.58 -21.08
N GLY A 112 5.18 0.55 -20.82
CA GLY A 112 4.77 1.85 -21.38
C GLY A 112 3.51 2.46 -20.75
N ALA A 113 2.88 1.80 -19.79
CA ALA A 113 1.83 2.39 -18.96
C ALA A 113 2.43 3.03 -17.70
N GLY A 114 2.01 4.24 -17.35
CA GLY A 114 2.38 4.85 -16.07
C GLY A 114 1.73 4.12 -14.88
N MET A 115 2.30 4.26 -13.69
CA MET A 115 1.87 3.55 -12.47
C MET A 115 0.35 3.65 -12.20
N LEU A 116 -0.23 4.86 -12.27
CA LEU A 116 -1.69 5.03 -12.07
C LEU A 116 -2.52 4.32 -13.14
N LYS A 117 -2.04 4.27 -14.39
CA LYS A 117 -2.73 3.56 -15.48
C LYS A 117 -2.68 2.05 -15.24
N GLN A 118 -1.54 1.52 -14.81
CA GLN A 118 -1.40 0.11 -14.44
C GLN A 118 -2.39 -0.27 -13.35
N GLN A 119 -2.43 0.50 -12.25
CA GLN A 119 -3.38 0.26 -11.16
C GLN A 119 -4.84 0.32 -11.62
N ARG A 120 -5.19 1.28 -12.49
CA ARG A 120 -6.55 1.35 -13.08
C ARG A 120 -6.89 0.16 -13.95
N MET A 121 -5.94 -0.37 -14.73
CA MET A 121 -6.16 -1.56 -15.55
C MET A 121 -6.48 -2.77 -14.69
N VAL A 122 -5.73 -2.99 -13.60
CA VAL A 122 -5.99 -4.09 -12.67
C VAL A 122 -7.33 -3.91 -11.96
N ASN A 123 -7.63 -2.71 -11.45
CA ASN A 123 -8.92 -2.45 -10.81
C ASN A 123 -10.10 -2.63 -11.76
N LYS A 124 -9.93 -2.37 -13.06
CA LYS A 124 -10.97 -2.61 -14.07
C LYS A 124 -11.29 -4.09 -14.21
N VAL A 125 -10.27 -4.96 -14.15
CA VAL A 125 -10.43 -6.41 -14.23
C VAL A 125 -11.11 -6.96 -12.97
N LEU A 126 -10.70 -6.48 -11.80
CA LEU A 126 -11.29 -6.92 -10.53
C LEU A 126 -12.71 -6.36 -10.30
N GLY A 127 -13.06 -5.26 -10.98
CA GLY A 127 -14.42 -4.76 -11.07
C GLY A 127 -15.04 -4.38 -9.72
N ASP A 128 -16.24 -4.91 -9.47
CA ASP A 128 -17.03 -4.57 -8.28
C ASP A 128 -16.55 -5.27 -7.00
N LYS A 129 -15.81 -6.38 -7.10
CA LYS A 129 -15.31 -7.10 -5.91
C LYS A 129 -14.34 -6.28 -5.08
N VAL A 130 -13.56 -5.39 -5.72
CA VAL A 130 -12.65 -4.48 -5.00
C VAL A 130 -13.40 -3.53 -4.07
N LYS A 131 -14.67 -3.22 -4.35
CA LYS A 131 -15.49 -2.32 -3.53
C LYS A 131 -15.96 -2.97 -2.23
N GLU A 132 -16.06 -4.30 -2.21
CA GLU A 132 -16.45 -5.08 -1.03
C GLU A 132 -15.28 -5.20 -0.04
N TRP A 133 -14.05 -5.08 -0.53
CA TRP A 133 -12.85 -5.19 0.28
C TRP A 133 -12.59 -3.92 1.10
N HIS A 134 -12.16 -4.09 2.34
CA HIS A 134 -11.75 -3.00 3.23
C HIS A 134 -10.55 -2.24 2.66
N GLY A 135 -9.66 -2.95 1.97
CA GLY A 135 -8.51 -2.35 1.30
C GLY A 135 -7.82 -3.29 0.31
N LEU A 136 -7.06 -2.69 -0.60
CA LEU A 136 -6.25 -3.40 -1.58
C LEU A 136 -4.88 -2.73 -1.69
N GLN A 137 -3.81 -3.49 -1.48
CA GLN A 137 -2.45 -3.07 -1.77
C GLN A 137 -2.04 -3.65 -3.12
N LEU A 138 -1.85 -2.79 -4.13
CA LEU A 138 -1.49 -3.23 -5.47
C LEU A 138 -0.12 -2.69 -5.88
N ARG A 139 0.81 -3.59 -6.18
CA ARG A 139 2.10 -3.26 -6.79
C ARG A 139 2.19 -3.85 -8.19
N THR A 140 2.35 -2.97 -9.17
CA THR A 140 2.52 -3.35 -10.57
C THR A 140 3.95 -3.04 -11.00
N LYS A 141 4.58 -3.99 -11.69
CA LYS A 141 5.90 -3.85 -12.27
C LYS A 141 5.86 -4.33 -13.72
N ALA A 142 6.60 -3.65 -14.60
CA ALA A 142 6.91 -4.21 -15.91
C ALA A 142 8.23 -4.99 -15.79
N PRO A 143 8.36 -6.15 -16.44
CA PRO A 143 9.64 -6.85 -16.56
C PRO A 143 10.64 -6.07 -17.40
#